data_AF-A0A485W2A7-F1
#
_entry.id   AF-A0A485W2A7-F1
#
_cell.length_a   1.000
_cell.length_b   1.000
_cell.length_c   1.000
_cell.angle_alpha   90.00
_cell.angle_beta   90.00
_cell.angle_gamma   90.00
#
_symmetry.space_group_name_H-M   'P 1'
#
loop_
_entity.id
_entity.type
_entity.pdbx_description
1 polymer ?
#
loop_
_entity_poly.entity_id
_entity_poly.type
_entity_poly.pdbx_seq_one_letter_code
_entity_poly.pdbx_strand_id
1 'polypeptide(L)'
;MKITSYMCKLVLVIILSVFSLQGLASESPIKVDVGGDKMKIGPNYLPIWSYNITSIENEVVITSIVVNRGNCLPSIAGRVNNMNKRLGYGETFTFTIPTNKDYTQCKPLELIIGTPNGSLKYTW
;
A
#
# COMPACT_ATOMS: atom_id res chain seq x y z
N MET A 1 55.45 -17.87 17.42
CA MET A 1 53.97 -17.87 17.30
C MET A 1 53.48 -16.45 17.05
N LYS A 2 53.35 -16.02 15.78
CA LYS A 2 52.77 -14.70 15.41
C LYS A 2 52.06 -14.72 14.06
N ILE A 3 52.37 -15.71 13.21
CA ILE A 3 51.81 -15.87 11.86
C ILE A 3 50.40 -16.49 11.90
N THR A 4 50.12 -17.34 12.89
CA THR A 4 48.82 -18.03 13.05
C THR A 4 47.66 -17.09 13.40
N SER A 5 47.93 -15.94 14.05
CA SER A 5 46.86 -14.98 14.42
C SER A 5 46.41 -14.09 13.25
N TYR A 6 47.24 -13.89 12.23
CA TYR A 6 46.90 -13.06 11.08
C TYR A 6 46.01 -13.80 10.07
N MET A 7 46.22 -15.11 9.90
CA MET A 7 45.41 -15.95 9.01
C MET A 7 43.95 -16.07 9.50
N CYS A 8 43.71 -16.19 10.81
CA CYS A 8 42.34 -16.20 11.36
C CYS A 8 41.60 -14.88 11.18
N LYS A 9 42.28 -13.72 11.23
CA LYS A 9 41.63 -12.42 11.03
C LYS A 9 41.24 -12.18 9.57
N LEU A 10 42.03 -12.68 8.62
CA LEU A 10 41.76 -12.54 7.19
C LEU A 10 40.55 -13.37 6.73
N VAL A 11 40.38 -14.58 7.28
CA VAL A 11 39.20 -15.43 7.00
C VAL A 11 37.91 -14.78 7.52
N LEU A 12 37.97 -14.11 8.67
CA LEU A 12 36.80 -13.48 9.29
C LEU A 12 36.25 -12.30 8.45
N VAL A 13 37.13 -11.56 7.77
CA VAL A 13 36.75 -10.39 6.94
C VAL A 13 36.06 -10.81 5.64
N ILE A 14 36.45 -11.95 5.04
CA ILE A 14 35.88 -12.45 3.79
C ILE A 14 34.46 -13.02 4.02
N ILE A 15 34.19 -13.59 5.19
CA ILE A 15 32.86 -14.15 5.51
C ILE A 15 31.83 -13.02 5.75
N LEU A 16 32.25 -11.85 6.25
CA LEU A 16 31.34 -10.72 6.45
C LEU A 16 30.96 -9.98 5.15
N SER A 17 31.74 -10.09 4.07
CA SER A 17 31.45 -9.37 2.82
C SER A 17 30.44 -10.07 1.89
N VAL A 18 30.10 -11.34 2.14
CA VAL A 18 29.19 -12.12 1.26
C VAL A 18 27.72 -12.02 1.66
N PHE A 19 27.41 -11.36 2.78
CA PHE A 19 26.05 -11.23 3.32
C PHE A 19 25.41 -9.86 3.12
N SER A 20 25.90 -9.06 2.19
CA SER A 20 25.07 -8.00 1.60
C SER A 20 24.03 -8.63 0.67
N LEU A 21 23.03 -9.31 1.26
CA LEU A 21 21.76 -9.57 0.60
C LEU A 21 21.21 -8.19 0.23
N GLN A 22 21.40 -7.81 -1.02
CA GLN A 22 20.64 -6.72 -1.61
C GLN A 22 19.20 -7.22 -1.66
N GLY A 23 18.43 -6.93 -0.62
CA GLY A 23 16.99 -7.11 -0.64
C GLY A 23 16.46 -6.24 -1.76
N LEU A 24 16.19 -6.85 -2.92
CA LEU A 24 15.47 -6.19 -3.99
C LEU A 24 14.10 -5.86 -3.41
N ALA A 25 13.89 -4.61 -3.03
CA ALA A 25 12.57 -4.10 -2.74
C ALA A 25 11.78 -4.22 -4.06
N SER A 26 11.03 -5.31 -4.21
CA SER A 26 10.12 -5.48 -5.34
C SER A 26 9.22 -4.24 -5.37
N GLU A 27 9.11 -3.62 -6.54
CA GLU A 27 8.19 -2.52 -6.70
C GLU A 27 6.77 -2.98 -6.31
N SER A 28 6.01 -2.09 -5.70
CA SER A 28 4.65 -2.39 -5.25
C SER A 28 3.79 -2.76 -6.48
N PRO A 29 3.06 -3.89 -6.47
CA PRO A 29 2.31 -4.37 -7.65
C PRO A 29 1.09 -3.49 -8.00
N ILE A 30 0.86 -2.44 -7.21
CA ILE A 30 -0.17 -1.42 -7.41
C ILE A 30 0.40 -0.03 -7.17
N LYS A 31 -0.18 0.94 -7.87
CA LYS A 31 -0.03 2.37 -7.62
C LYS A 31 -1.29 2.91 -6.93
N VAL A 32 -1.12 3.80 -5.96
CA VAL A 32 -2.23 4.46 -5.26
C VAL A 32 -2.14 5.96 -5.46
N ASP A 33 -3.19 6.53 -6.04
CA ASP A 33 -3.41 7.98 -6.11
C ASP A 33 -4.59 8.36 -5.21
N VAL A 34 -4.43 9.40 -4.39
CA VAL A 34 -5.48 9.90 -3.50
C VAL A 34 -5.61 11.40 -3.60
N GLY A 35 -6.84 11.89 -3.64
CA GLY A 35 -7.12 13.32 -3.76
C GLY A 35 -8.50 13.72 -3.24
N GLY A 36 -8.64 15.00 -2.91
CA GLY A 36 -9.93 15.58 -2.55
C GLY A 36 -10.78 15.81 -3.79
N ASP A 37 -12.04 15.41 -3.74
CA ASP A 37 -13.01 15.53 -4.84
C ASP A 37 -14.42 15.83 -4.30
N LYS A 38 -15.41 15.98 -5.18
CA LYS A 38 -16.81 16.23 -4.85
C LYS A 38 -17.72 15.24 -5.58
N MET A 39 -18.48 14.46 -4.83
CA MET A 39 -19.47 13.52 -5.37
C MET A 39 -20.84 14.20 -5.50
N LYS A 40 -21.44 14.15 -6.68
CA LYS A 40 -22.81 14.65 -6.89
C LYS A 40 -23.83 13.70 -6.28
N ILE A 41 -24.70 14.22 -5.40
CA ILE A 41 -25.80 13.48 -4.78
C ILE A 41 -27.08 14.30 -4.99
N GLY A 42 -27.84 13.94 -6.03
CA GLY A 42 -29.00 14.71 -6.47
C GLY A 42 -28.61 16.15 -6.89
N PRO A 43 -29.23 17.20 -6.32
CA PRO A 43 -28.86 18.59 -6.60
C PRO A 43 -27.62 19.07 -5.84
N ASN A 44 -27.12 18.30 -4.88
CA ASN A 44 -26.05 18.70 -3.96
C ASN A 44 -24.72 18.02 -4.31
N TYR A 45 -23.63 18.54 -3.72
CA TYR A 45 -22.30 17.95 -3.79
C TYR A 45 -21.78 17.63 -2.39
N LEU A 46 -21.24 16.41 -2.24
CA LEU A 46 -20.61 15.94 -1.01
C LEU A 46 -19.08 15.96 -1.19
N PRO A 47 -18.32 16.63 -0.31
CA PRO A 47 -16.87 16.50 -0.27
C PRO A 47 -16.46 15.06 0.02
N ILE A 48 -15.51 14.53 -0.75
CA ILE A 48 -14.99 13.17 -0.60
C ILE A 48 -13.47 13.14 -0.75
N TRP A 49 -12.84 12.15 -0.13
CA TRP A 49 -11.53 11.66 -0.56
C TRP A 49 -11.73 10.54 -1.57
N SER A 50 -11.11 10.66 -2.74
CA SER A 50 -11.13 9.65 -3.80
C SER A 50 -9.81 8.90 -3.81
N TYR A 51 -9.86 7.57 -3.71
CA TYR A 51 -8.70 6.69 -3.78
C TYR A 51 -8.77 5.87 -5.07
N ASN A 52 -7.73 5.95 -5.88
CA ASN A 52 -7.56 5.20 -7.11
C ASN A 52 -6.41 4.22 -6.95
N ILE A 53 -6.73 2.92 -6.94
CA ILE A 53 -5.75 1.84 -6.87
C ILE A 53 -5.62 1.24 -8.26
N THR A 54 -4.48 1.48 -8.92
CA THR A 54 -4.20 0.99 -10.27
C THR A 54 -3.23 -0.17 -10.21
N SER A 55 -3.56 -1.29 -10.86
CA SER A 55 -2.64 -2.42 -10.97
C SER A 55 -1.51 -2.11 -11.95
N ILE A 56 -0.27 -2.40 -11.57
CA ILE A 56 0.89 -2.34 -12.47
C ILE A 56 1.40 -3.75 -12.83
N GLU A 57 0.76 -4.79 -12.32
CA GLU A 57 1.01 -6.19 -12.65
C GLU A 57 -0.26 -6.85 -13.20
N ASN A 58 -0.10 -8.04 -13.78
CA ASN A 58 -1.23 -8.88 -14.16
C ASN A 58 -1.77 -9.60 -12.92
N GLU A 59 -3.09 -9.59 -12.74
CA GLU A 59 -3.81 -10.36 -11.72
C GLU A 59 -3.55 -9.97 -10.25
N VAL A 60 -3.58 -8.68 -9.92
CA VAL A 60 -3.60 -8.26 -8.51
C VAL A 60 -4.97 -8.54 -7.89
N VAL A 61 -4.97 -9.20 -6.73
CA VAL A 61 -6.19 -9.46 -5.96
C VAL A 61 -6.18 -8.64 -4.67
N ILE A 62 -7.18 -7.78 -4.52
CA ILE A 62 -7.44 -7.02 -3.29
C ILE A 62 -8.42 -7.81 -2.43
N THR A 63 -7.99 -8.13 -1.21
CA THR A 63 -8.76 -8.92 -0.23
C THR A 63 -9.27 -8.09 0.95
N SER A 64 -8.62 -6.97 1.25
CA SER A 64 -9.09 -6.04 2.27
C SER A 64 -8.57 -4.62 2.05
N ILE A 65 -9.29 -3.65 2.60
CA ILE A 65 -8.88 -2.24 2.65
C ILE A 65 -9.05 -1.73 4.07
N VAL A 66 -8.03 -1.05 4.59
CA VAL A 66 -8.10 -0.36 5.88
C VAL A 66 -7.53 1.04 5.70
N VAL A 67 -8.32 2.05 6.03
CA VAL A 67 -7.93 3.45 5.89
C VAL A 67 -7.79 4.08 7.27
N ASN A 68 -6.70 4.81 7.48
CA ASN A 68 -6.40 5.53 8.72
C ASN A 68 -6.59 4.64 9.97
N ARG A 69 -5.97 3.44 9.96
CA ARG A 69 -6.08 2.43 11.03
C ARG A 69 -7.51 1.97 11.32
N GLY A 70 -8.41 2.05 10.34
CA GLY A 70 -9.81 1.66 10.45
C GLY A 70 -10.76 2.75 10.92
N ASN A 71 -10.27 3.98 11.15
CA ASN A 71 -11.10 5.09 11.62
C ASN A 71 -11.94 5.74 10.50
N CYS A 72 -11.65 5.41 9.23
CA CYS A 72 -12.32 5.97 8.08
C CYS A 72 -12.92 4.85 7.23
N LEU A 73 -14.24 4.89 7.06
CA LEU A 73 -14.98 3.85 6.37
C LEU A 73 -15.03 4.14 4.86
N PRO A 74 -14.43 3.27 4.02
CA PRO A 74 -14.52 3.41 2.58
C PRO A 74 -15.92 3.04 2.07
N SER A 75 -16.41 3.82 1.13
CA SER A 75 -17.68 3.60 0.43
C SER A 75 -17.46 2.58 -0.68
N ILE A 76 -17.46 1.30 -0.30
CA ILE A 76 -17.30 0.15 -1.20
C ILE A 76 -18.55 -0.72 -1.10
N ALA A 77 -19.05 -1.21 -2.24
CA ALA A 77 -20.15 -2.17 -2.23
C ALA A 77 -19.67 -3.53 -1.66
N GLY A 78 -20.11 -3.86 -0.43
CA GLY A 78 -19.80 -5.13 0.24
C GLY A 78 -19.02 -4.96 1.55
N ARG A 79 -18.41 -6.04 2.04
CA ARG A 79 -17.56 -6.02 3.23
C ARG A 79 -16.13 -5.60 2.84
N VAL A 80 -15.61 -4.57 3.48
CA VAL A 80 -14.25 -4.03 3.25
C VAL A 80 -13.17 -5.04 3.67
N ASN A 81 -13.50 -5.93 4.60
CA ASN A 81 -12.73 -7.11 4.96
C ASN A 81 -13.35 -8.34 4.27
N ASN A 82 -12.53 -9.13 3.58
CA ASN A 82 -12.97 -10.30 2.79
C ASN A 82 -13.60 -9.94 1.44
N MET A 83 -12.89 -9.11 0.69
CA MET A 83 -13.16 -8.84 -0.73
C MET A 83 -12.43 -9.86 -1.62
N ASN A 84 -12.82 -9.90 -2.89
CA ASN A 84 -12.10 -10.62 -3.94
C ASN A 84 -12.10 -9.76 -5.21
N LYS A 85 -11.55 -8.54 -5.09
CA LYS A 85 -11.48 -7.61 -6.22
C LYS A 85 -10.21 -7.91 -7.02
N ARG A 86 -10.39 -8.53 -8.18
CA ARG A 86 -9.31 -8.79 -9.14
C ARG A 86 -9.11 -7.58 -10.04
N LEU A 87 -7.85 -7.27 -10.33
CA LEU A 87 -7.41 -6.23 -11.24
C LEU A 87 -6.40 -6.80 -12.23
N GLY A 88 -6.72 -6.69 -13.52
CA GLY A 88 -5.75 -6.86 -14.60
C GLY A 88 -4.77 -5.68 -14.68
N TYR A 89 -3.72 -5.81 -15.47
CA TYR A 89 -2.74 -4.74 -15.68
C TYR A 89 -3.42 -3.46 -16.18
N GLY A 90 -3.13 -2.33 -15.52
CA GLY A 90 -3.71 -1.01 -15.82
C GLY A 90 -5.14 -0.81 -15.33
N GLU A 91 -5.82 -1.85 -14.83
CA GLU A 91 -7.15 -1.68 -14.26
C GLU A 91 -7.08 -0.90 -12.95
N THR A 92 -8.08 -0.05 -12.73
CA THR A 92 -8.17 0.79 -11.54
C THR A 92 -9.41 0.44 -10.73
N PHE A 93 -9.21 0.22 -9.43
CA PHE A 93 -10.27 0.16 -8.44
C PHE A 93 -10.37 1.50 -7.70
N THR A 94 -11.55 2.11 -7.75
CA THR A 94 -11.81 3.38 -7.08
C THR A 94 -12.78 3.18 -5.92
N PHE A 95 -12.49 3.83 -4.80
CA PHE A 95 -13.43 3.98 -3.70
C PHE A 95 -13.32 5.38 -3.10
N THR A 96 -14.36 5.79 -2.36
CA THR A 96 -14.45 7.14 -1.81
C THR A 96 -14.70 7.13 -0.31
N ILE A 97 -14.32 8.21 0.38
CA ILE A 97 -14.60 8.41 1.80
C ILE A 97 -15.22 9.81 1.96
N PRO A 98 -16.44 9.92 2.50
CA PRO A 98 -17.03 11.22 2.84
C PRO A 98 -16.12 12.05 3.76
N THR A 99 -16.05 13.35 3.52
CA THR A 99 -15.34 14.30 4.39
C THR A 99 -16.15 15.57 4.60
N ASN A 100 -15.67 16.46 5.46
CA ASN A 100 -16.22 17.79 5.66
C ASN A 100 -15.76 18.77 4.57
N LYS A 101 -16.38 19.95 4.51
CA LYS A 101 -16.13 20.96 3.46
C LYS A 101 -14.67 21.42 3.39
N ASP A 102 -13.96 21.38 4.51
CA ASP A 102 -12.56 21.83 4.62
C ASP A 102 -11.55 20.70 4.38
N TYR A 103 -12.01 19.49 4.03
CA TYR A 103 -11.15 18.32 3.80
C TYR A 103 -10.22 18.03 4.99
N THR A 104 -10.70 18.18 6.22
CA THR A 104 -9.93 17.87 7.43
C THR A 104 -10.33 16.53 8.03
N GLN A 105 -11.59 16.12 7.87
CA GLN A 105 -12.08 14.83 8.32
C GLN A 105 -11.58 13.70 7.41
N CYS A 106 -11.13 12.60 7.99
CA CYS A 106 -10.61 11.46 7.23
C CYS A 106 -9.54 11.80 6.19
N LYS A 107 -8.75 12.87 6.44
CA LYS A 107 -7.58 13.21 5.64
C LYS A 107 -6.71 11.95 5.44
N PRO A 108 -6.22 11.65 4.23
CA PRO A 108 -5.37 10.49 3.99
C PRO A 108 -4.12 10.56 4.85
N LEU A 109 -3.89 9.53 5.65
CA LEU A 109 -2.67 9.34 6.47
C LEU A 109 -2.08 7.96 6.22
N GLU A 110 -2.93 6.94 6.12
CA GLU A 110 -2.52 5.56 5.90
C GLU A 110 -3.58 4.79 5.12
N LEU A 111 -3.12 3.96 4.18
CA LEU A 111 -3.92 2.96 3.50
C LEU A 111 -3.20 1.61 3.58
N ILE A 112 -3.91 0.59 4.05
CA ILE A 112 -3.45 -0.80 4.04
C ILE A 112 -4.34 -1.60 3.10
N ILE A 113 -3.72 -2.25 2.12
CA ILE A 113 -4.38 -3.09 1.12
C ILE A 113 -3.96 -4.53 1.39
N GLY A 114 -4.91 -5.38 1.73
CA GLY A 114 -4.70 -6.82 1.84
C GLY A 114 -4.64 -7.45 0.45
N THR A 115 -3.70 -8.36 0.26
CA THR A 115 -3.58 -9.26 -0.89
C THR A 115 -3.39 -10.69 -0.40
N PRO A 116 -3.55 -11.72 -1.26
CA PRO A 116 -3.22 -13.10 -0.89
C PRO A 116 -1.76 -13.29 -0.41
N ASN A 117 -0.84 -12.43 -0.89
CA ASN A 117 0.59 -12.52 -0.60
C ASN A 117 1.02 -11.66 0.60
N GLY A 118 0.09 -11.02 1.30
CA GLY A 118 0.37 -10.12 2.42
C GLY A 118 -0.26 -8.74 2.24
N SER A 119 0.06 -7.81 3.12
CA SER A 119 -0.50 -6.46 3.09
C SER A 119 0.48 -5.44 2.53
N LEU A 120 -0.01 -4.55 1.68
CA LEU A 120 0.70 -3.39 1.17
C LEU A 120 0.28 -2.16 1.96
N LYS A 121 1.24 -1.34 2.39
CA LYS A 121 0.99 -0.16 3.21
C LYS A 121 1.49 1.09 2.50
N TYR A 122 0.63 2.11 2.46
CA TYR A 122 0.89 3.43 1.90
C TYR A 122 0.64 4.48 2.97
N THR A 123 1.48 5.51 3.03
CA THR A 123 1.39 6.60 4.01
C THR A 123 1.69 7.94 3.34
N TRP A 124 1.06 9.00 3.84
CA TRP A 124 1.22 10.38 3.35
C TRP A 124 1.46 11.35 4.49
#